data_AF-A0A409X2S0-F1
#
_entry.id   AF-A0A409X2S0-F1
#
_cell.length_a   1.000
_cell.length_b   1.000
_cell.length_c   1.000
_cell.angle_alpha   90.00
_cell.angle_beta   90.00
_cell.angle_gamma   90.00
#
_symmetry.space_group_name_H-M   'P 1'
#
loop_
_entity.id
_entity.type
_entity.pdbx_description
1 polymer ?
#
loop_
_entity_poly.entity_id
_entity_poly.type
_entity_poly.pdbx_seq_one_letter_code
_entity_poly.pdbx_strand_id
1 'polypeptide(L)'
;MSKFPKLVALDTDGTIFTGQLDQNVWGKGPTAASKLSDNIHKVDEFTLEDKSNRDNKIKMNPDIPRIITDILSKGASLAIVSRNTSKALCDRALYYFHTKDPNSGETVSIIKLVRYDEVVDEPKSEHFKRIHGWSKFNYSDMVSQHLLFSSRDLIRVDPQVLFDDEAQQDVSNLGVVVNKCSPQTGLSFETYSKGIARWVENGASSSPTKLSIAHFNDVYQVGDQKIKVDGQQETIDVTKFAHALSTITSTWEQRKDGKKDGLIVFSGDLFSPSTESSVTRGKHMPPVIDGLGVDVGCVGNHEFDFGVPRLQELIRDTSFVRPTKSI
;
A
#
# COMPACT_ATOMS: atom_id res chain seq x y z
N MET A 1 -4.81 -9.09 20.92
CA MET A 1 -3.56 -9.61 20.34
C MET A 1 -2.86 -8.45 19.65
N SER A 2 -1.55 -8.30 19.83
CA SER A 2 -0.74 -7.33 19.09
C SER A 2 -0.78 -7.66 17.59
N LYS A 3 -0.79 -6.62 16.73
CA LYS A 3 -0.79 -6.77 15.27
C LYS A 3 0.53 -7.43 14.83
N PHE A 4 0.46 -8.44 13.96
CA PHE A 4 1.63 -9.15 13.45
C PHE A 4 1.39 -9.55 11.98
N PRO A 5 2.42 -9.56 11.10
CA PRO A 5 2.23 -9.91 9.69
C PRO A 5 1.77 -11.36 9.53
N LYS A 6 0.96 -11.63 8.51
CA LYS A 6 0.56 -13.00 8.14
C LYS A 6 1.69 -13.79 7.48
N LEU A 7 2.68 -13.09 6.92
CA LEU A 7 3.82 -13.67 6.23
C LEU A 7 5.07 -12.85 6.49
N VAL A 8 6.16 -13.54 6.84
CA VAL A 8 7.50 -12.97 6.94
C VAL A 8 8.41 -13.73 5.99
N ALA A 9 9.02 -13.01 5.05
CA ALA A 9 9.97 -13.53 4.08
C ALA A 9 11.40 -13.19 4.52
N LEU A 10 12.29 -14.17 4.39
CA LEU A 10 13.73 -14.03 4.66
C LEU A 10 14.52 -14.37 3.40
N ASP A 11 15.51 -13.56 3.06
CA ASP A 11 16.56 -13.98 2.11
C ASP A 11 17.53 -14.99 2.75
N THR A 12 18.32 -15.67 1.93
CA THR A 12 19.35 -16.62 2.35
C THR A 12 20.68 -15.93 2.63
N ASP A 13 21.43 -15.57 1.58
CA ASP A 13 22.77 -15.00 1.67
C ASP A 13 22.69 -13.60 2.31
N GLY A 14 23.62 -13.28 3.20
CA GLY A 14 23.63 -11.98 3.90
C GLY A 14 22.47 -11.76 4.90
N THR A 15 21.50 -12.67 4.97
CA THR A 15 20.32 -12.56 5.85
C THR A 15 20.22 -13.72 6.82
N ILE A 16 19.92 -14.95 6.37
CA ILE A 16 19.90 -16.12 7.26
C ILE A 16 21.32 -16.50 7.67
N PHE A 17 22.25 -16.47 6.73
CA PHE A 17 23.65 -16.78 6.97
C PHE A 17 24.58 -15.78 6.29
N THR A 18 25.75 -15.60 6.87
CA THR A 18 26.86 -14.87 6.25
C THR A 18 27.64 -15.79 5.32
N GLY A 19 28.39 -15.20 4.39
CA GLY A 19 28.99 -15.93 3.27
C GLY A 19 28.00 -16.12 2.13
N GLN A 20 28.42 -16.83 1.08
CA GLN A 20 27.62 -17.02 -0.13
C GLN A 20 27.62 -18.48 -0.56
N LEU A 21 26.44 -19.02 -0.84
CA LEU A 21 26.30 -20.28 -1.56
C LEU A 21 26.35 -19.99 -3.06
N ASP A 22 27.36 -20.52 -3.75
CA ASP A 22 27.50 -20.35 -5.19
C ASP A 22 27.82 -21.69 -5.83
N GLN A 23 26.97 -22.15 -6.76
CA GLN A 23 27.15 -23.40 -7.50
C GLN A 23 28.39 -23.46 -8.37
N ASN A 24 29.00 -22.30 -8.68
CA ASN A 24 30.25 -22.21 -9.42
C ASN A 24 31.48 -22.30 -8.51
N VAL A 25 31.31 -22.15 -7.19
CA VAL A 25 32.38 -22.17 -6.19
C VAL A 25 32.33 -23.44 -5.34
N TRP A 26 31.14 -23.81 -4.89
CA TRP A 26 30.92 -24.96 -4.01
C TRP A 26 30.96 -26.28 -4.78
N GLY A 27 31.58 -27.31 -4.19
CA GLY A 27 31.69 -28.64 -4.80
C GLY A 27 32.58 -28.67 -6.04
N LYS A 28 33.59 -27.80 -6.11
CA LYS A 28 34.57 -27.72 -7.22
C LYS A 28 35.97 -28.19 -6.85
N GLY A 29 36.20 -28.53 -5.59
CA GLY A 29 37.49 -29.01 -5.13
C GLY A 29 37.77 -30.49 -5.44
N PRO A 30 38.98 -30.99 -5.14
CA PRO A 30 39.44 -32.33 -5.51
C PRO A 30 38.60 -33.49 -4.95
N THR A 31 37.89 -33.27 -3.85
CA THR A 31 37.09 -34.29 -3.15
C THR A 31 35.58 -34.08 -3.31
N ALA A 32 35.18 -33.34 -4.35
CA ALA A 32 33.79 -33.02 -4.60
C ALA A 32 32.93 -34.26 -4.85
N ALA A 33 31.78 -34.32 -4.18
CA ALA A 33 30.71 -35.25 -4.48
C ALA A 33 30.06 -34.89 -5.82
N SER A 34 29.57 -35.91 -6.53
CA SER A 34 28.92 -35.76 -7.84
C SER A 34 27.66 -34.89 -7.80
N LYS A 35 26.85 -35.05 -6.75
CA LYS A 35 25.69 -34.20 -6.50
C LYS A 35 26.13 -32.96 -5.74
N LEU A 36 25.89 -31.78 -6.33
CA LEU A 36 26.30 -30.49 -5.78
C LEU A 36 25.92 -30.32 -4.30
N SER A 37 24.67 -30.63 -3.93
CA SER A 37 24.19 -30.51 -2.55
C SER A 37 24.94 -31.38 -1.54
N ASP A 38 25.51 -32.51 -1.98
CA ASP A 38 26.19 -33.45 -1.07
C ASP A 38 27.61 -32.97 -0.70
N ASN A 39 28.01 -31.82 -1.23
CA ASN A 39 29.22 -31.11 -0.83
C ASN A 39 29.03 -30.21 0.39
N ILE A 40 27.80 -29.95 0.84
CA ILE A 40 27.58 -29.21 2.09
C ILE A 40 27.85 -30.14 3.27
N HIS A 41 28.81 -29.75 4.12
CA HIS A 41 29.16 -30.44 5.35
C HIS A 41 28.82 -29.57 6.57
N LYS A 42 28.15 -30.16 7.56
CA LYS A 42 27.86 -29.50 8.84
C LYS A 42 29.06 -29.60 9.76
N VAL A 43 29.60 -28.43 10.15
CA VAL A 43 30.72 -28.33 11.09
C VAL A 43 30.22 -28.27 12.52
N ASP A 44 29.27 -27.36 12.76
CA ASP A 44 28.61 -27.16 14.06
C ASP A 44 27.15 -26.74 13.85
N GLU A 45 26.47 -26.28 14.90
CA GLU A 45 25.06 -25.87 14.82
C GLU A 45 24.79 -24.72 13.84
N PHE A 46 25.74 -23.81 13.68
CA PHE A 46 25.60 -22.58 12.91
C PHE A 46 26.51 -22.52 11.68
N THR A 47 27.51 -23.40 11.58
CA THR A 47 28.52 -23.35 10.52
C THR A 47 28.39 -24.53 9.57
N LEU A 48 28.28 -24.23 8.27
CA LEU A 48 28.40 -25.21 7.18
C LEU A 48 29.60 -24.85 6.31
N GLU A 49 30.28 -25.86 5.79
CA GLU A 49 31.42 -25.69 4.89
C GLU A 49 31.32 -26.61 3.66
N ASP A 50 32.03 -26.24 2.60
CA ASP A 50 32.18 -27.09 1.43
C ASP A 50 33.18 -28.22 1.75
N LYS A 51 32.72 -29.46 1.61
CA LYS A 51 33.53 -30.67 1.78
C LYS A 51 34.77 -30.68 0.87
N SER A 52 34.63 -30.12 -0.33
CA SER A 52 35.67 -30.12 -1.37
C SER A 52 36.67 -28.98 -1.23
N ASN A 53 36.28 -27.88 -0.57
CA ASN A 53 37.13 -26.75 -0.26
C ASN A 53 36.68 -26.10 1.06
N ARG A 54 37.37 -26.42 2.17
CA ARG A 54 36.97 -25.96 3.50
C ARG A 54 37.15 -24.46 3.73
N ASP A 55 37.74 -23.70 2.80
CA ASP A 55 37.76 -22.24 2.88
C ASP A 55 36.38 -21.63 2.59
N ASN A 56 35.54 -22.34 1.84
CA ASN A 56 34.16 -21.92 1.56
C ASN A 56 33.26 -22.30 2.73
N LYS A 57 32.75 -21.29 3.45
CA LYS A 57 31.86 -21.47 4.60
C LYS A 57 30.69 -20.51 4.56
N ILE A 58 29.59 -20.96 5.14
CA ILE A 58 28.48 -20.09 5.55
C ILE A 58 28.21 -20.24 7.03
N LYS A 59 27.78 -19.16 7.67
CA LYS A 59 27.47 -19.14 9.10
C LYS A 59 26.11 -18.52 9.35
N MET A 60 25.16 -19.33 9.83
CA MET A 60 23.84 -18.86 10.24
C MET A 60 23.96 -17.90 11.41
N ASN A 61 23.20 -16.80 11.38
CA ASN A 61 23.12 -15.91 12.54
C ASN A 61 22.46 -16.67 13.72
N PRO A 62 23.05 -16.68 14.93
CA PRO A 62 22.50 -17.40 16.08
C PRO A 62 21.07 -17.00 16.50
N ASP A 63 20.59 -15.83 16.09
CA ASP A 63 19.22 -15.38 16.37
C ASP A 63 18.17 -16.01 15.43
N ILE A 64 18.56 -16.61 14.30
CA ILE A 64 17.62 -17.15 13.31
C ILE A 64 16.66 -18.20 13.90
N PRO A 65 17.09 -19.20 14.69
CA PRO A 65 16.16 -20.14 15.30
C PRO A 65 15.11 -19.45 16.16
N ARG A 66 15.51 -18.45 16.96
CA ARG A 66 14.62 -17.66 17.80
C ARG A 66 13.64 -16.84 16.96
N ILE A 67 14.10 -16.22 15.88
CA ILE A 67 13.28 -15.42 14.96
C ILE A 67 12.21 -16.30 14.31
N ILE A 68 12.59 -17.46 13.76
CA ILE A 68 11.64 -18.38 13.12
C ILE A 68 10.60 -18.88 14.13
N THR A 69 11.03 -19.20 15.35
CA THR A 69 10.11 -19.60 16.43
C THR A 69 9.11 -18.47 16.75
N ASP A 70 9.56 -17.21 16.81
CA ASP A 70 8.69 -16.06 17.05
C ASP A 70 7.69 -15.85 15.91
N ILE A 71 8.12 -15.92 14.65
CA ILE A 71 7.26 -15.82 13.46
C ILE A 71 6.12 -16.85 13.53
N LEU A 72 6.47 -18.12 13.72
CA LEU A 72 5.52 -19.22 13.68
C LEU A 72 4.60 -19.22 14.91
N SER A 73 5.11 -18.90 16.11
CA SER A 73 4.30 -18.82 17.33
C SER A 73 3.24 -17.72 17.29
N LYS A 74 3.45 -16.69 16.46
CA LYS A 74 2.48 -15.61 16.21
C LYS A 74 1.52 -15.91 15.05
N GLY A 75 1.57 -17.13 14.50
CA GLY A 75 0.67 -17.61 13.44
C GLY A 75 1.03 -17.11 12.04
N ALA A 76 2.21 -16.52 11.86
CA ALA A 76 2.67 -16.10 10.54
C ALA A 76 3.26 -17.27 9.75
N SER A 77 3.15 -17.21 8.43
CA SER A 77 3.84 -18.12 7.52
C SER A 77 5.28 -17.65 7.28
N LEU A 78 6.22 -18.59 7.29
CA LEU A 78 7.60 -18.33 6.88
C LEU A 78 7.75 -18.53 5.36
N ALA A 79 8.39 -17.57 4.70
CA ALA A 79 8.82 -17.68 3.31
C ALA A 79 10.34 -17.51 3.19
N ILE A 80 10.95 -18.22 2.25
CA ILE A 80 12.33 -18.00 1.80
C ILE A 80 12.24 -17.37 0.42
N VAL A 81 12.87 -16.20 0.24
CA VAL A 81 12.86 -15.47 -1.04
C VAL A 81 14.29 -15.04 -1.36
N SER A 82 14.90 -15.72 -2.33
CA SER A 82 16.30 -15.50 -2.67
C SER A 82 16.57 -15.52 -4.17
N ARG A 83 17.53 -14.70 -4.58
CA ARG A 83 18.09 -14.69 -5.93
C ARG A 83 19.26 -15.64 -6.10
N ASN A 84 19.53 -16.49 -5.11
CA ASN A 84 20.60 -17.47 -5.20
C ASN A 84 20.41 -18.37 -6.43
N THR A 85 21.50 -18.58 -7.18
CA THR A 85 21.47 -19.36 -8.42
C THR A 85 21.31 -20.87 -8.18
N SER A 86 21.46 -21.33 -6.94
CA SER A 86 21.46 -22.74 -6.57
C SER A 86 20.47 -23.06 -5.46
N LYS A 87 19.21 -23.27 -5.86
CA LYS A 87 18.16 -23.78 -4.96
C LYS A 87 18.60 -25.04 -4.20
N ALA A 88 19.29 -25.96 -4.88
CA ALA A 88 19.74 -27.22 -4.26
C ALA A 88 20.76 -27.01 -3.12
N LEU A 89 21.62 -25.98 -3.20
CA LEU A 89 22.53 -25.64 -2.11
C LEU A 89 21.77 -24.96 -0.96
N CYS A 90 20.89 -24.00 -1.26
CA CYS A 90 20.07 -23.32 -0.26
C CYS A 90 19.18 -24.30 0.52
N ASP A 91 18.44 -25.16 -0.17
CA ASP A 91 17.57 -26.18 0.44
C ASP A 91 18.37 -27.11 1.36
N ARG A 92 19.58 -27.47 0.94
CA ARG A 92 20.45 -28.35 1.74
C ARG A 92 21.03 -27.63 2.95
N ALA A 93 21.38 -26.35 2.84
CA ALA A 93 21.79 -25.56 3.99
C ALA A 93 20.66 -25.44 5.01
N LEU A 94 19.45 -25.08 4.56
CA LEU A 94 18.24 -25.00 5.39
C LEU A 94 17.81 -26.35 5.97
N TYR A 95 18.19 -27.46 5.35
CA TYR A 95 18.02 -28.80 5.90
C TYR A 95 18.95 -29.06 7.11
N TYR A 96 20.21 -28.61 7.05
CA TYR A 96 21.18 -28.81 8.13
C TYR A 96 21.02 -27.85 9.30
N PHE A 97 20.47 -26.66 9.06
CA PHE A 97 20.08 -25.73 10.11
C PHE A 97 18.76 -26.16 10.75
N HIS A 98 18.70 -26.08 12.08
CA HIS A 98 17.57 -26.56 12.86
C HIS A 98 17.00 -25.44 13.72
N THR A 99 15.72 -25.55 14.03
CA THR A 99 15.03 -24.70 15.00
C THR A 99 13.92 -25.49 15.69
N LYS A 100 13.39 -24.94 16.78
CA LYS A 100 12.26 -25.53 17.50
C LYS A 100 10.96 -25.17 16.79
N ASP A 101 10.18 -26.16 16.40
CA ASP A 101 8.80 -25.92 15.95
C ASP A 101 7.95 -25.54 17.17
N PRO A 102 7.33 -24.35 17.20
CA PRO A 102 6.52 -23.94 18.35
C PRO A 102 5.24 -24.76 18.53
N ASN A 103 4.78 -25.48 17.49
CA ASN A 103 3.55 -26.28 17.57
C ASN A 103 3.79 -27.64 18.20
N SER A 104 4.83 -28.35 17.75
CA SER A 104 5.19 -29.68 18.27
C SER A 104 6.17 -29.63 19.44
N GLY A 105 6.97 -28.57 19.53
CA GLY A 105 8.09 -28.45 20.47
C GLY A 105 9.35 -29.21 20.03
N GLU A 106 9.35 -29.86 18.87
CA GLU A 106 10.47 -30.64 18.35
C GLU A 106 11.52 -29.76 17.66
N THR A 107 12.78 -30.20 17.71
CA THR A 107 13.86 -29.61 16.91
C THR A 107 13.81 -30.19 15.49
N VAL A 108 13.52 -29.35 14.50
CA VAL A 108 13.35 -29.75 13.10
C VAL A 108 14.22 -28.90 12.17
N SER A 109 14.53 -29.42 10.99
CA SER A 109 15.17 -28.64 9.93
C SER A 109 14.35 -27.42 9.56
N ILE A 110 14.99 -26.27 9.36
CA ILE A 110 14.30 -25.00 9.02
C ILE A 110 13.46 -25.17 7.75
N ILE A 111 13.97 -25.88 6.73
CA ILE A 111 13.26 -26.10 5.47
C ILE A 111 11.88 -26.74 5.64
N LYS A 112 11.66 -27.55 6.69
CA LYS A 112 10.36 -28.19 6.96
C LYS A 112 9.30 -27.20 7.44
N LEU A 113 9.71 -26.04 7.92
CA LEU A 113 8.85 -24.98 8.43
C LEU A 113 8.58 -23.88 7.40
N VAL A 114 9.28 -23.92 6.26
CA VAL A 114 9.11 -22.97 5.17
C VAL A 114 7.84 -23.31 4.40
N ARG A 115 6.91 -22.35 4.32
CA ARG A 115 5.65 -22.52 3.58
C ARG A 115 5.79 -22.16 2.11
N TYR A 116 6.60 -21.14 1.80
CA TYR A 116 6.86 -20.68 0.44
C TYR A 116 8.38 -20.61 0.25
N ASP A 117 8.89 -21.36 -0.73
CA ASP A 117 10.32 -21.57 -0.93
C ASP A 117 10.70 -21.14 -2.35
N GLU A 118 11.03 -19.86 -2.44
CA GLU A 118 11.16 -19.07 -3.66
C GLU A 118 12.64 -18.71 -3.87
N VAL A 119 13.43 -19.68 -4.35
CA VAL A 119 14.87 -19.52 -4.64
C VAL A 119 15.10 -19.67 -6.14
N VAL A 120 15.22 -18.54 -6.83
CA VAL A 120 15.52 -18.48 -8.27
C VAL A 120 16.13 -17.11 -8.63
N ASP A 121 17.11 -17.09 -9.53
CA ASP A 121 17.76 -15.83 -9.93
C ASP A 121 16.89 -15.01 -10.89
N GLU A 122 16.01 -14.21 -10.31
CA GLU A 122 15.15 -13.24 -10.99
C GLU A 122 14.77 -12.10 -10.03
N PRO A 123 14.07 -11.04 -10.47
CA PRO A 123 13.63 -9.98 -9.57
C PRO A 123 12.79 -10.50 -8.39
N LYS A 124 13.04 -9.99 -7.17
CA LYS A 124 12.28 -10.42 -5.98
C LYS A 124 10.80 -10.06 -6.07
N SER A 125 10.44 -9.03 -6.82
CA SER A 125 9.04 -8.74 -7.14
C SER A 125 8.28 -9.91 -7.81
N GLU A 126 8.93 -10.72 -8.65
CA GLU A 126 8.29 -11.90 -9.28
C GLU A 126 8.06 -13.05 -8.31
N HIS A 127 8.98 -13.27 -7.36
CA HIS A 127 8.78 -14.20 -6.25
C HIS A 127 7.55 -13.82 -5.42
N PHE A 128 7.43 -12.54 -5.05
CA PHE A 128 6.26 -12.03 -4.35
C PHE A 128 4.98 -12.16 -5.20
N LYS A 129 5.03 -11.94 -6.53
CA LYS A 129 3.95 -12.27 -7.50
C LYS A 129 3.42 -13.70 -7.35
N ARG A 130 4.30 -14.69 -7.29
CA ARG A 130 3.90 -16.09 -7.07
C ARG A 130 3.32 -16.33 -5.68
N ILE A 131 4.00 -15.85 -4.63
CA ILE A 131 3.55 -16.03 -3.23
C ILE A 131 2.15 -15.46 -3.01
N HIS A 132 1.82 -14.30 -3.56
CA HIS A 132 0.46 -13.76 -3.52
C HIS A 132 -0.53 -14.59 -4.33
N GLY A 133 -0.13 -15.05 -5.51
CA GLY A 133 -0.96 -15.92 -6.34
C GLY A 133 -1.47 -17.14 -5.56
N TRP A 134 -0.62 -17.73 -4.72
CA TRP A 134 -0.92 -18.89 -3.88
C TRP A 134 -1.59 -18.55 -2.55
N SER A 135 -1.07 -17.55 -1.83
CA SER A 135 -1.54 -17.18 -0.48
C SER A 135 -2.82 -16.34 -0.49
N LYS A 136 -3.05 -15.60 -1.58
CA LYS A 136 -4.03 -14.50 -1.69
C LYS A 136 -3.82 -13.38 -0.65
N PHE A 137 -2.65 -13.29 -0.01
CA PHE A 137 -2.34 -12.22 0.94
C PHE A 137 -2.00 -10.93 0.19
N ASN A 138 -2.64 -9.80 0.50
CA ASN A 138 -2.29 -8.51 -0.10
C ASN A 138 -0.82 -8.16 0.14
N TYR A 139 -0.19 -7.53 -0.84
CA TYR A 139 1.19 -7.06 -0.71
C TYR A 139 1.32 -5.91 0.28
N SER A 140 0.37 -4.98 0.23
CA SER A 140 0.36 -3.73 1.00
C SER A 140 -0.89 -2.85 0.86
N ASP A 141 -1.80 -3.23 -0.04
CA ASP A 141 -2.64 -2.33 -0.83
C ASP A 141 -1.86 -1.41 -1.79
N MET A 142 -1.67 -1.90 -3.03
CA MET A 142 -1.40 -1.03 -4.17
C MET A 142 -2.72 -0.46 -4.70
N VAL A 143 -2.79 0.85 -4.87
CA VAL A 143 -3.89 1.54 -5.55
C VAL A 143 -3.94 1.12 -7.03
N SER A 144 -4.91 0.28 -7.38
CA SER A 144 -5.69 0.38 -8.62
C SER A 144 -6.94 -0.47 -8.50
N GLN A 145 -8.03 0.21 -8.11
CA GLN A 145 -9.43 -0.16 -8.36
C GLN A 145 -9.72 -1.62 -8.77
N HIS A 146 -10.10 -2.46 -7.80
CA HIS A 146 -11.09 -3.51 -8.07
C HIS A 146 -12.06 -3.64 -6.89
N LEU A 147 -13.24 -3.04 -7.08
CA LEU A 147 -14.56 -3.47 -6.61
C LEU A 147 -14.60 -4.37 -5.36
N LEU A 148 -14.96 -3.78 -4.21
CA LEU A 148 -15.87 -4.42 -3.26
C LEU A 148 -16.83 -3.36 -2.71
N PHE A 149 -17.91 -3.07 -3.45
CA PHE A 149 -19.17 -2.71 -2.83
C PHE A 149 -19.89 -4.01 -2.49
N SER A 150 -19.76 -4.46 -1.26
CA SER A 150 -20.82 -5.23 -0.59
C SER A 150 -20.78 -4.88 0.89
N SER A 151 -21.95 -4.54 1.41
CA SER A 151 -22.21 -4.05 2.75
C SER A 151 -21.59 -4.93 3.85
N ARG A 152 -21.08 -4.27 4.90
CA ARG A 152 -20.60 -4.85 6.17
C ARG A 152 -19.49 -5.89 6.01
N ASP A 153 -18.26 -5.42 5.83
CA ASP A 153 -17.09 -5.88 6.58
C ASP A 153 -15.89 -4.98 6.25
N LEU A 154 -15.25 -4.45 7.29
CA LEU A 154 -14.05 -3.63 7.18
C LEU A 154 -12.92 -4.53 6.64
N ILE A 155 -12.55 -4.41 5.36
CA ILE A 155 -11.47 -5.20 4.75
C ILE A 155 -10.17 -4.82 5.47
N ARG A 156 -9.67 -5.74 6.29
CA ARG A 156 -8.43 -5.58 7.04
C ARG A 156 -7.24 -5.81 6.11
N VAL A 157 -6.40 -4.79 5.99
CA VAL A 157 -5.14 -4.81 5.26
C VAL A 157 -4.03 -5.37 6.15
N ASP A 158 -3.42 -6.49 5.75
CA ASP A 158 -2.33 -7.14 6.50
C ASP A 158 -1.07 -7.23 5.60
N PRO A 159 -0.17 -6.23 5.62
CA PRO A 159 1.00 -6.20 4.75
C PRO A 159 1.99 -7.35 5.02
N GLN A 160 2.84 -7.67 4.05
CA GLN A 160 3.93 -8.65 4.20
C GLN A 160 5.24 -7.96 4.63
N VAL A 161 6.17 -8.70 5.25
CA VAL A 161 7.50 -8.19 5.64
C VAL A 161 8.59 -8.99 4.93
N LEU A 162 9.58 -8.30 4.37
CA LEU A 162 10.82 -8.89 3.83
C LEU A 162 12.03 -8.42 4.65
N PHE A 163 12.91 -9.36 4.99
CA PHE A 163 14.25 -9.09 5.49
C PHE A 163 15.29 -9.52 4.45
N ASP A 164 16.16 -8.59 4.08
CA ASP A 164 17.05 -8.69 2.92
C ASP A 164 18.30 -7.85 3.16
N ASP A 165 19.50 -8.24 2.70
CA ASP A 165 20.70 -7.41 2.85
C ASP A 165 20.78 -6.29 1.80
N GLU A 166 19.95 -6.35 0.75
CA GLU A 166 19.81 -5.33 -0.28
C GLU A 166 18.51 -4.50 -0.13
N ALA A 167 18.56 -3.25 -0.61
CA ALA A 167 17.38 -2.38 -0.65
C ALA A 167 16.51 -2.73 -1.88
N GLN A 168 15.60 -3.70 -1.74
CA GLN A 168 14.71 -4.18 -2.81
C GLN A 168 13.60 -3.15 -3.13
N GLN A 169 13.90 -2.17 -3.98
CA GLN A 169 12.96 -1.09 -4.33
C GLN A 169 11.74 -1.60 -5.13
N ASP A 170 11.93 -2.58 -6.00
CA ASP A 170 10.86 -3.21 -6.79
C ASP A 170 9.85 -3.95 -5.90
N VAL A 171 10.32 -4.61 -4.84
CA VAL A 171 9.48 -5.25 -3.82
C VAL A 171 8.76 -4.21 -2.96
N SER A 172 9.46 -3.11 -2.62
CA SER A 172 8.85 -1.98 -1.90
C SER A 172 7.75 -1.30 -2.72
N ASN A 173 7.81 -1.33 -4.05
CA ASN A 173 6.74 -0.81 -4.92
C ASN A 173 5.48 -1.67 -4.91
N LEU A 174 5.59 -2.96 -4.56
CA LEU A 174 4.44 -3.80 -4.21
C LEU A 174 3.88 -3.45 -2.83
N GLY A 175 4.60 -2.62 -2.06
CA GLY A 175 4.35 -2.13 -0.70
C GLY A 175 4.65 -3.13 0.42
N VAL A 176 5.35 -4.21 0.09
CA VAL A 176 5.96 -5.08 1.10
C VAL A 176 6.93 -4.22 1.93
N VAL A 177 6.89 -4.35 3.26
CA VAL A 177 7.82 -3.62 4.12
C VAL A 177 9.17 -4.31 4.09
N VAL A 178 10.14 -3.70 3.40
CA VAL A 178 11.51 -4.22 3.27
C VAL A 178 12.41 -3.66 4.38
N ASN A 179 13.08 -4.55 5.09
CA ASN A 179 14.03 -4.23 6.15
C ASN A 179 15.43 -4.73 5.80
N LYS A 180 16.39 -3.80 5.82
CA LYS A 180 17.77 -4.10 5.44
C LYS A 180 18.51 -4.86 6.55
N CYS A 181 19.21 -5.93 6.18
CA CYS A 181 20.09 -6.73 7.01
C CYS A 181 21.56 -6.36 6.78
N SER A 182 22.43 -6.66 7.75
CA SER A 182 23.88 -6.53 7.56
C SER A 182 24.43 -7.87 7.07
N PRO A 183 25.04 -7.93 5.87
CA PRO A 183 25.58 -9.18 5.35
C PRO A 183 26.79 -9.70 6.14
N GLN A 184 27.40 -8.86 6.99
CA GLN A 184 28.49 -9.24 7.89
C GLN A 184 28.00 -10.03 9.10
N THR A 185 26.77 -9.81 9.53
CA THR A 185 26.21 -10.46 10.73
C THR A 185 25.00 -11.35 10.42
N GLY A 186 24.32 -11.17 9.29
CA GLY A 186 22.98 -11.69 9.06
C GLY A 186 21.93 -10.94 9.88
N LEU A 187 20.71 -11.49 9.91
CA LEU A 187 19.55 -10.94 10.61
C LEU A 187 19.61 -11.26 12.12
N SER A 188 19.83 -10.22 12.93
CA SER A 188 19.72 -10.30 14.39
C SER A 188 18.28 -10.14 14.88
N PHE A 189 18.01 -10.57 16.11
CA PHE A 189 16.69 -10.41 16.74
C PHE A 189 16.32 -8.94 16.93
N GLU A 190 17.31 -8.06 17.13
CA GLU A 190 17.10 -6.61 17.23
C GLU A 190 16.62 -6.03 15.89
N THR A 191 17.30 -6.34 14.79
CA THR A 191 16.92 -5.90 13.44
C THR A 191 15.55 -6.44 13.06
N TYR A 192 15.29 -7.72 13.36
CA TYR A 192 13.98 -8.34 13.20
C TYR A 192 12.89 -7.59 13.99
N SER A 193 13.11 -7.34 15.28
CA SER A 193 12.14 -6.67 16.15
C SER A 193 11.83 -5.24 15.67
N LYS A 194 12.86 -4.49 15.25
CA LYS A 194 12.70 -3.16 14.64
C LYS A 194 11.92 -3.22 13.33
N GLY A 195 12.18 -4.23 12.49
CA GLY A 195 11.46 -4.42 11.23
C GLY A 195 9.99 -4.74 11.42
N ILE A 196 9.65 -5.56 12.43
CA ILE A 196 8.26 -5.81 12.81
C ILE A 196 7.61 -4.54 13.37
N ALA A 197 8.28 -3.77 14.22
CA ALA A 197 7.75 -2.50 14.73
C ALA A 197 7.46 -1.50 13.61
N ARG A 198 8.41 -1.33 12.67
CA ARG A 198 8.23 -0.50 11.47
C ARG A 198 7.07 -0.99 10.60
N TRP A 199 6.87 -2.30 10.49
CA TRP A 199 5.70 -2.84 9.79
C TRP A 199 4.39 -2.51 10.49
N VAL A 200 4.35 -2.55 11.84
CA VAL A 200 3.17 -2.13 12.60
C VAL A 200 2.85 -0.66 12.34
N GLU A 201 3.88 0.21 12.32
CA GLU A 201 3.75 1.64 11.99
C GLU A 201 3.30 1.86 10.55
N ASN A 202 3.90 1.18 9.58
CA ASN A 202 3.52 1.26 8.16
C ASN A 202 2.11 0.73 7.91
N GLY A 203 1.68 -0.32 8.61
CA GLY A 203 0.32 -0.84 8.55
C GLY A 203 -0.73 0.08 9.20
N ALA A 204 -0.33 1.20 9.82
CA ALA A 204 -1.20 2.30 10.21
C ALA A 204 -1.19 3.45 9.18
N SER A 205 -0.25 3.43 8.23
CA SER A 205 -0.13 4.38 7.12
C SER A 205 -0.53 3.68 5.82
N SER A 206 -1.83 3.56 5.56
CA SER A 206 -2.31 3.47 4.18
C SER A 206 -1.65 4.59 3.36
N SER A 207 -1.28 4.34 2.10
CA SER A 207 -0.88 5.41 1.16
C SER A 207 -1.76 6.65 1.37
N PRO A 208 -1.20 7.87 1.40
CA PRO A 208 -1.99 9.07 1.72
C PRO A 208 -3.23 9.09 0.84
N THR A 209 -4.40 8.92 1.46
CA THR A 209 -5.67 8.99 0.74
C THR A 209 -5.81 10.43 0.29
N LYS A 210 -5.67 10.66 -1.02
CA LYS A 210 -5.81 11.98 -1.61
C LYS A 210 -7.29 12.28 -1.82
N LEU A 211 -7.89 13.02 -0.89
CA LEU A 211 -9.24 13.56 -1.07
C LEU A 211 -9.16 14.93 -1.75
N SER A 212 -9.69 15.04 -2.96
CA SER A 212 -9.75 16.31 -3.70
C SER A 212 -11.09 16.99 -3.45
N ILE A 213 -11.05 18.25 -3.00
CA ILE A 213 -12.26 19.04 -2.70
C ILE A 213 -12.14 20.40 -3.41
N ALA A 214 -13.16 20.76 -4.19
CA ALA A 214 -13.37 22.14 -4.65
C ALA A 214 -14.51 22.73 -3.81
N HIS A 215 -14.26 23.88 -3.19
CA HIS A 215 -15.21 24.55 -2.31
C HIS A 215 -15.42 26.01 -2.73
N PHE A 216 -16.66 26.47 -2.64
CA PHE A 216 -17.02 27.86 -2.84
C PHE A 216 -18.27 28.25 -2.01
N ASN A 217 -18.47 29.56 -1.86
CA ASN A 217 -19.57 30.18 -1.11
C ASN A 217 -19.98 31.50 -1.79
N ASP A 218 -21.15 32.05 -1.45
CA ASP A 218 -21.57 33.41 -1.85
C ASP A 218 -21.59 33.66 -3.36
N VAL A 219 -22.18 32.74 -4.14
CA VAL A 219 -22.13 32.74 -5.62
C VAL A 219 -23.41 33.28 -6.29
N TYR A 220 -24.21 34.07 -5.57
CA TYR A 220 -25.51 34.57 -6.03
C TYR A 220 -25.45 35.63 -7.15
N GLN A 221 -24.26 36.12 -7.52
CA GLN A 221 -24.10 37.14 -8.57
C GLN A 221 -23.80 36.50 -9.94
N VAL A 222 -24.76 36.57 -10.86
CA VAL A 222 -24.63 35.96 -12.19
C VAL A 222 -24.15 36.96 -13.24
N GLY A 223 -24.54 38.23 -13.12
CA GLY A 223 -24.17 39.28 -14.07
C GLY A 223 -22.72 39.78 -13.93
N ASP A 224 -22.26 40.48 -14.97
CA ASP A 224 -20.93 41.08 -15.08
C ASP A 224 -20.52 41.89 -13.83
N GLN A 225 -19.45 41.43 -13.18
CA GLN A 225 -18.80 42.13 -12.07
C GLN A 225 -17.50 42.77 -12.56
N LYS A 226 -17.41 44.10 -12.45
CA LYS A 226 -16.18 44.83 -12.73
C LYS A 226 -15.28 44.81 -11.51
N ILE A 227 -14.15 44.15 -11.62
CA ILE A 227 -13.13 44.10 -10.57
C ILE A 227 -11.83 44.74 -11.06
N LYS A 228 -10.92 45.04 -10.14
CA LYS A 228 -9.56 45.45 -10.47
C LYS A 228 -8.58 44.37 -10.05
N VAL A 229 -7.81 43.86 -10.99
CA VAL A 229 -6.71 42.91 -10.77
C VAL A 229 -5.44 43.57 -11.28
N ASP A 230 -4.42 43.70 -10.43
CA ASP A 230 -3.13 44.32 -10.78
C ASP A 230 -3.23 45.69 -11.46
N GLY A 231 -4.22 46.50 -11.06
CA GLY A 231 -4.46 47.84 -11.61
C GLY A 231 -5.21 47.87 -12.94
N GLN A 232 -5.49 46.71 -13.55
CA GLN A 232 -6.32 46.59 -14.75
C GLN A 232 -7.77 46.27 -14.37
N GLN A 233 -8.72 46.82 -15.13
CA GLN A 233 -10.13 46.54 -14.93
C GLN A 233 -10.50 45.27 -15.69
N GLU A 234 -11.02 44.28 -14.98
CA GLU A 234 -11.53 43.04 -15.55
C GLU A 234 -13.03 42.89 -15.27
N THR A 235 -13.71 42.19 -16.17
CA THR A 235 -15.09 41.74 -15.94
C THR A 235 -15.08 40.26 -15.61
N ILE A 236 -15.68 39.86 -14.49
CA ILE A 236 -15.94 38.46 -14.13
C ILE A 236 -17.43 38.20 -14.23
N ASP A 237 -17.79 37.04 -14.77
CA ASP A 237 -19.15 36.54 -14.83
C ASP A 237 -19.19 35.06 -14.42
N VAL A 238 -20.40 34.49 -14.44
CA VAL A 238 -20.64 33.08 -14.15
C VAL A 238 -19.84 32.12 -15.05
N THR A 239 -19.54 32.51 -16.29
CA THR A 239 -18.83 31.65 -17.25
C THR A 239 -17.34 31.54 -16.90
N LYS A 240 -16.72 32.65 -16.48
CA LYS A 240 -15.34 32.64 -15.97
C LYS A 240 -15.23 31.82 -14.68
N PHE A 241 -16.20 31.94 -13.79
CA PHE A 241 -16.25 31.13 -12.58
C PHE A 241 -16.37 29.62 -12.91
N ALA A 242 -17.31 29.25 -13.78
CA ALA A 242 -17.49 27.88 -14.23
C ALA A 242 -16.21 27.32 -14.90
N HIS A 243 -15.52 28.13 -15.70
CA HIS A 243 -14.27 27.74 -16.33
C HIS A 243 -13.15 27.51 -15.29
N ALA A 244 -13.05 28.36 -14.27
CA ALA A 244 -12.08 28.17 -13.19
C ALA A 244 -12.34 26.88 -12.40
N LEU A 245 -13.60 26.60 -12.05
CA LEU A 245 -14.00 25.35 -11.41
C LEU A 245 -13.70 24.14 -12.30
N SER A 246 -14.01 24.22 -13.59
CA SER A 246 -13.69 23.17 -14.56
C SER A 246 -12.19 22.94 -14.68
N THR A 247 -11.38 23.99 -14.64
CA THR A 247 -9.91 23.89 -14.72
C THR A 247 -9.37 23.16 -13.50
N ILE A 248 -9.82 23.51 -12.29
CA ILE A 248 -9.40 22.84 -11.05
C ILE A 248 -9.82 21.36 -11.07
N THR A 249 -11.10 21.08 -11.35
CA THR A 249 -11.65 19.73 -11.35
C THR A 249 -11.09 18.84 -12.48
N SER A 250 -10.59 19.44 -13.56
CA SER A 250 -9.92 18.71 -14.64
C SER A 250 -8.63 18.01 -14.18
N THR A 251 -7.98 18.54 -13.14
CA THR A 251 -6.74 17.97 -12.54
C THR A 251 -7.00 16.73 -11.70
N TRP A 252 -8.26 16.43 -11.38
CA TRP A 252 -8.64 15.27 -10.59
C TRP A 252 -8.58 14.00 -11.44
N GLU A 253 -8.30 12.88 -10.76
CA GLU A 253 -8.27 11.55 -11.36
C GLU A 253 -9.65 11.17 -11.90
N GLN A 254 -9.67 10.29 -12.90
CA GLN A 254 -10.92 9.84 -13.50
C GLN A 254 -11.39 8.54 -12.84
N ARG A 255 -12.66 8.50 -12.46
CA ARG A 255 -13.35 7.31 -11.96
C ARG A 255 -13.85 6.44 -13.12
N LYS A 256 -14.07 5.16 -12.85
CA LYS A 256 -14.58 4.17 -13.83
C LYS A 256 -15.98 4.47 -14.35
N ASP A 257 -16.78 5.22 -13.59
CA ASP A 257 -18.10 5.68 -14.00
C ASP A 257 -18.02 6.92 -14.93
N GLY A 258 -16.82 7.35 -15.31
CA GLY A 258 -16.57 8.51 -16.17
C GLY A 258 -16.51 9.84 -15.42
N LYS A 259 -16.82 9.89 -14.11
CA LYS A 259 -16.77 11.12 -13.30
C LYS A 259 -15.36 11.42 -12.79
N LYS A 260 -15.15 12.61 -12.26
CA LYS A 260 -13.90 12.99 -11.57
C LYS A 260 -13.87 12.47 -10.13
N ASP A 261 -12.69 12.14 -9.63
CA ASP A 261 -12.44 11.63 -8.28
C ASP A 261 -12.16 12.79 -7.30
N GLY A 262 -13.24 13.50 -6.98
CA GLY A 262 -13.25 14.60 -6.02
C GLY A 262 -14.67 15.05 -5.74
N LEU A 263 -14.82 15.98 -4.79
CA LEU A 263 -16.10 16.52 -4.36
C LEU A 263 -16.16 18.03 -4.63
N ILE A 264 -17.23 18.46 -5.28
CA ILE A 264 -17.57 19.88 -5.41
C ILE A 264 -18.59 20.20 -4.33
N VAL A 265 -18.20 21.05 -3.37
CA VAL A 265 -19.00 21.37 -2.19
C VAL A 265 -19.28 22.86 -2.09
N PHE A 266 -20.47 23.20 -1.60
CA PHE A 266 -20.96 24.58 -1.55
C PHE A 266 -21.49 24.95 -0.14
N SER A 267 -21.18 26.15 0.34
CA SER A 267 -21.45 26.55 1.74
C SER A 267 -22.65 27.45 2.01
N GLY A 268 -23.53 27.69 1.04
CA GLY A 268 -24.75 28.49 1.24
C GLY A 268 -24.68 29.88 0.62
N ASP A 269 -25.78 30.62 0.75
CA ASP A 269 -26.06 31.87 0.06
C ASP A 269 -25.99 31.68 -1.47
N LEU A 270 -26.89 30.83 -1.96
CA LEU A 270 -27.06 30.53 -3.38
C LEU A 270 -28.12 31.44 -4.00
N PHE A 271 -29.25 31.63 -3.33
CA PHE A 271 -30.45 32.20 -3.95
C PHE A 271 -30.60 33.73 -3.78
N SER A 272 -29.82 34.31 -2.88
CA SER A 272 -29.85 35.71 -2.42
C SER A 272 -28.52 36.06 -1.75
N PRO A 273 -28.17 37.35 -1.57
CA PRO A 273 -28.97 38.55 -1.86
C PRO A 273 -28.52 39.32 -3.12
N SER A 274 -28.66 38.72 -4.31
CA SER A 274 -28.35 39.42 -5.58
C SER A 274 -29.43 40.42 -6.01
N THR A 275 -29.08 41.35 -6.89
CA THR A 275 -30.05 42.27 -7.52
C THR A 275 -31.13 41.48 -8.26
N GLU A 276 -30.74 40.41 -8.94
CA GLU A 276 -31.60 39.46 -9.65
C GLU A 276 -32.54 38.74 -8.69
N SER A 277 -32.09 38.41 -7.48
CA SER A 277 -32.93 37.78 -6.45
C SER A 277 -34.08 38.68 -5.99
N SER A 278 -33.92 40.01 -6.05
CA SER A 278 -35.01 40.96 -5.72
C SER A 278 -36.22 40.85 -6.66
N VAL A 279 -35.99 40.41 -7.90
CA VAL A 279 -37.04 40.24 -8.92
C VAL A 279 -37.46 38.78 -9.03
N THR A 280 -36.49 37.87 -9.12
CA THR A 280 -36.71 36.44 -9.40
C THR A 280 -36.98 35.61 -8.15
N ARG A 281 -36.73 36.17 -6.96
CA ARG A 281 -36.78 35.46 -5.67
C ARG A 281 -35.98 34.16 -5.71
N GLY A 282 -34.74 34.21 -6.21
CA GLY A 282 -33.81 33.07 -6.30
C GLY A 282 -33.95 32.13 -7.49
N LYS A 283 -34.99 32.25 -8.34
CA LYS A 283 -35.25 31.31 -9.45
C LYS A 283 -34.20 31.29 -10.56
N HIS A 284 -33.29 32.25 -10.58
CA HIS A 284 -32.23 32.34 -11.59
C HIS A 284 -31.07 31.38 -11.34
N MET A 285 -30.88 30.90 -10.10
CA MET A 285 -29.70 30.10 -9.69
C MET A 285 -29.81 28.58 -9.85
N PRO A 286 -30.99 27.93 -9.75
CA PRO A 286 -31.10 26.49 -9.98
C PRO A 286 -30.46 25.98 -11.28
N PRO A 287 -30.68 26.58 -12.46
CA PRO A 287 -30.01 26.10 -13.68
C PRO A 287 -28.49 26.34 -13.66
N VAL A 288 -28.01 27.37 -12.97
CA VAL A 288 -26.57 27.69 -12.86
C VAL A 288 -25.86 26.64 -12.01
N ILE A 289 -26.37 26.38 -10.80
CA ILE A 289 -25.72 25.46 -9.86
C ILE A 289 -25.75 24.00 -10.35
N ASP A 290 -26.83 23.62 -11.05
CA ASP A 290 -26.94 22.31 -11.69
C ASP A 290 -25.90 22.17 -12.82
N GLY A 291 -25.65 23.24 -13.58
CA GLY A 291 -24.61 23.28 -14.61
C GLY A 291 -23.19 23.17 -14.04
N LEU A 292 -22.97 23.57 -12.79
CA LEU A 292 -21.66 23.47 -12.11
C LEU A 292 -21.39 22.06 -11.53
N GLY A 293 -22.40 21.19 -11.45
CA GLY A 293 -22.23 19.81 -11.01
C GLY A 293 -21.82 19.67 -9.54
N VAL A 294 -22.36 20.52 -8.66
CA VAL A 294 -22.14 20.43 -7.20
C VAL A 294 -22.60 19.08 -6.66
N ASP A 295 -21.86 18.48 -5.73
CA ASP A 295 -22.21 17.21 -5.08
C ASP A 295 -22.98 17.42 -3.78
N VAL A 296 -22.58 18.43 -2.99
CA VAL A 296 -23.16 18.70 -1.66
C VAL A 296 -23.23 20.21 -1.44
N GLY A 297 -24.31 20.68 -0.84
CA GLY A 297 -24.36 22.03 -0.30
C GLY A 297 -25.21 22.16 0.95
N CYS A 298 -25.00 23.25 1.69
CA CYS A 298 -25.79 23.61 2.85
C CYS A 298 -26.57 24.92 2.63
N VAL A 299 -27.55 25.15 3.50
CA VAL A 299 -28.24 26.44 3.58
C VAL A 299 -27.37 27.43 4.35
N GLY A 300 -27.19 28.62 3.79
CA GLY A 300 -26.60 29.78 4.42
C GLY A 300 -27.66 30.65 5.09
N ASN A 301 -27.24 31.84 5.54
CA ASN A 301 -28.14 32.75 6.26
C ASN A 301 -29.12 33.48 5.34
N HIS A 302 -28.80 33.65 4.05
CA HIS A 302 -29.68 34.33 3.08
C HIS A 302 -30.69 33.41 2.39
N GLU A 303 -30.57 32.08 2.52
CA GLU A 303 -31.56 31.12 1.99
C GLU A 303 -32.99 31.34 2.50
N PHE A 304 -33.14 32.03 3.64
CA PHE A 304 -34.43 32.26 4.29
C PHE A 304 -35.05 33.62 3.97
N ASP A 305 -34.39 34.48 3.20
CA ASP A 305 -34.83 35.86 2.92
C ASP A 305 -36.23 35.95 2.31
N PHE A 306 -36.63 34.91 1.55
CA PHE A 306 -37.95 34.81 0.93
C PHE A 306 -38.90 33.83 1.64
N GLY A 307 -38.51 33.35 2.82
CA GLY A 307 -39.26 32.40 3.64
C GLY A 307 -39.05 30.92 3.26
N VAL A 308 -39.28 30.05 4.25
CA VAL A 308 -39.11 28.59 4.13
C VAL A 308 -39.89 27.97 2.96
N PRO A 309 -41.16 28.34 2.66
CA PRO A 309 -41.88 27.77 1.53
C PRO A 309 -41.18 28.01 0.19
N ARG A 310 -40.56 29.18 0.04
CA ARG A 310 -39.82 29.54 -1.17
C ARG A 310 -38.52 28.76 -1.27
N LEU A 311 -37.77 28.65 -0.17
CA LEU A 311 -36.57 27.84 -0.10
C LEU A 311 -36.84 26.38 -0.49
N GLN A 312 -37.94 25.79 0.00
CA GLN A 312 -38.34 24.42 -0.37
C GLN A 312 -38.65 24.26 -1.86
N GLU A 313 -39.22 25.28 -2.52
CA GLU A 313 -39.41 25.28 -3.97
C GLU A 313 -38.07 25.29 -4.70
N LEU A 314 -37.17 26.19 -4.31
CA LEU A 314 -35.85 26.33 -4.96
C LEU A 314 -34.97 25.08 -4.76
N ILE A 315 -35.00 24.45 -3.59
CA ILE A 315 -34.33 23.17 -3.33
C ILE A 315 -34.90 22.04 -4.21
N ARG A 316 -36.21 22.05 -4.49
CA ARG A 316 -36.82 21.08 -5.42
C ARG A 316 -36.43 21.33 -6.86
N ASP A 317 -35.96 22.53 -7.20
CA ASP A 317 -35.51 22.90 -8.54
C ASP A 317 -34.00 22.67 -8.73
N THR A 318 -33.24 22.32 -7.68
CA THR A 318 -31.82 21.92 -7.79
C THR A 318 -31.65 20.40 -7.80
N SER A 319 -30.55 19.92 -8.37
CA SER A 319 -30.25 18.50 -8.58
C SER A 319 -29.44 17.88 -7.45
N PHE A 320 -28.48 18.60 -6.87
CA PHE A 320 -27.53 18.08 -5.88
C PHE A 320 -28.10 17.91 -4.47
N VAL A 321 -29.23 18.54 -4.16
CA VAL A 321 -29.94 18.36 -2.88
C VAL A 321 -30.88 17.15 -2.92
N ARG A 322 -31.02 16.48 -4.08
CA ARG A 322 -31.82 15.26 -4.20
C ARG A 322 -30.91 14.04 -3.97
N PRO A 323 -31.25 13.16 -3.01
CA PRO A 323 -30.78 11.78 -3.09
C PRO A 323 -31.23 11.25 -4.46
N THR A 324 -30.26 10.87 -5.29
CA THR A 324 -30.42 10.39 -6.67
C THR A 324 -31.79 9.79 -6.97
N LYS A 325 -32.50 10.34 -7.97
CA LYS A 325 -33.59 9.62 -8.64
C LYS A 325 -33.03 8.29 -9.12
N SER A 326 -33.60 7.20 -8.62
CA SER A 326 -33.45 5.87 -9.16
C SER A 326 -33.79 5.92 -10.66
N ILE A 327 -32.82 5.57 -11.50
CA ILE A 327 -33.03 5.23 -12.91
C ILE A 327 -33.03 3.71 -12.97
#